data_AF-A0A2U1NK39-F1
#
_entry.id   AF-A0A2U1NK39-F1
#
_cell.length_a   1.000
_cell.length_b   1.000
_cell.length_c   1.000
_cell.angle_alpha   90.00
_cell.angle_beta   90.00
_cell.angle_gamma   90.00
#
_symmetry.space_group_name_H-M   'P 1'
#
loop_
_entity.id
_entity.type
_entity.pdbx_description
1 polymer ?
#
loop_
_entity_poly.entity_id
_entity_poly.type
_entity_poly.pdbx_seq_one_letter_code
_entity_poly.pdbx_strand_id
1 'polypeptide(L)'
;MRHGDRIDNFEPLWTEKAARPWDPPLVHDGKVRAFCTGKKFSNNLGFRFDRVFVSPFLRCLQTASEVVHAVCAVGDIDHTVHMSSADGVVIDPTKIKVLKESLIKLKSIKV
;
A
#
# COMPACT_ATOMS: atom_id res chain seq x y z
N MET A 1 -8.89 5.46 -5.78
CA MET A 1 -9.19 4.04 -5.51
C MET A 1 -9.64 3.86 -4.07
N ARG A 2 -10.47 2.86 -3.76
CA ARG A 2 -10.84 2.52 -2.38
C ARG A 2 -9.67 1.81 -1.68
N HIS A 3 -9.60 1.92 -0.35
CA HIS A 3 -8.66 1.13 0.46
C HIS A 3 -8.95 -0.38 0.34
N GLY A 4 -7.95 -1.20 0.66
CA GLY A 4 -8.10 -2.66 0.76
C GLY A 4 -8.97 -3.10 1.95
N ASP A 5 -9.05 -4.41 2.15
CA ASP A 5 -9.85 -4.99 3.21
C ASP A 5 -9.29 -4.67 4.59
N ARG A 6 -10.16 -4.22 5.48
CA ARG A 6 -9.81 -3.79 6.83
C ARG A 6 -9.90 -4.96 7.80
N ILE A 7 -9.08 -4.98 8.84
CA ILE A 7 -9.09 -6.04 9.85
C ILE A 7 -10.39 -6.13 10.67
N ASP A 8 -11.07 -5.01 10.90
CA ASP A 8 -12.33 -4.98 11.66
C ASP A 8 -13.51 -5.63 10.92
N ASN A 9 -13.37 -5.87 9.61
CA ASN A 9 -14.33 -6.68 8.85
C ASN A 9 -14.22 -8.19 9.16
N PHE A 10 -13.11 -8.65 9.74
CA PHE A 10 -12.80 -10.07 9.97
C PHE A 10 -12.62 -10.40 11.45
N GLU A 11 -12.36 -9.40 12.29
CA GLU A 11 -12.23 -9.55 13.74
C GLU A 11 -13.39 -8.86 14.47
N PRO A 12 -14.43 -9.62 14.89
CA PRO A 12 -15.61 -9.04 15.56
C PRO A 12 -15.29 -8.24 16.84
N LEU A 13 -14.22 -8.62 17.55
CA LEU A 13 -13.77 -7.96 18.79
C LEU A 13 -12.65 -6.94 18.56
N TRP A 14 -12.44 -6.49 17.32
CA TRP A 14 -11.39 -5.54 16.96
C TRP A 14 -11.41 -4.29 17.87
N THR A 15 -12.58 -3.69 18.03
CA THR A 15 -12.75 -2.43 18.75
C THR A 15 -12.33 -2.53 20.23
N GLU A 16 -12.41 -3.74 20.82
CA GLU A 16 -12.08 -3.98 22.23
C GLU A 16 -10.58 -4.18 22.46
N LYS A 17 -9.85 -4.70 21.47
CA LYS A 17 -8.45 -5.11 21.61
C LYS A 17 -7.46 -4.16 20.94
N ALA A 18 -7.92 -3.36 19.99
CA ALA A 18 -7.05 -2.52 19.19
C ALA A 18 -6.56 -1.27 19.93
N ALA A 19 -5.27 -0.93 19.75
CA ALA A 19 -4.72 0.34 20.21
C ALA A 19 -5.36 1.56 19.50
N ARG A 20 -5.88 1.36 18.28
CA ARG A 20 -6.60 2.38 17.49
C ARG A 20 -7.90 1.80 16.90
N PRO A 21 -8.97 1.69 17.70
CA PRO A 21 -10.22 1.03 17.30
C PRO A 21 -10.84 1.60 16.01
N TRP A 22 -10.80 2.92 15.86
CA TRP A 22 -11.45 3.65 14.76
C TRP A 22 -10.54 3.90 13.55
N ASP A 23 -9.30 3.40 13.58
CA ASP A 23 -8.36 3.48 12.45
C ASP A 23 -7.75 2.10 12.14
N PRO A 24 -8.58 1.12 11.75
CA PRO A 24 -8.13 -0.25 11.52
C PRO A 24 -7.15 -0.33 10.35
N PRO A 25 -6.09 -1.14 10.47
CA PRO A 25 -5.20 -1.48 9.36
C PRO A 25 -5.89 -2.41 8.36
N LEU A 26 -5.21 -2.65 7.24
CA LEU A 26 -5.55 -3.70 6.30
C LEU A 26 -5.20 -5.08 6.86
N VAL A 27 -5.99 -6.08 6.49
CA VAL A 27 -5.57 -7.49 6.57
C VAL A 27 -4.49 -7.78 5.52
N HIS A 28 -3.74 -8.87 5.68
CA HIS A 28 -2.70 -9.27 4.75
C HIS A 28 -3.24 -9.36 3.30
N ASP A 29 -4.37 -10.03 3.10
CA ASP A 29 -5.01 -10.14 1.78
C ASP A 29 -5.41 -8.77 1.19
N GLY A 30 -5.76 -7.81 2.04
CA GLY A 30 -6.00 -6.43 1.65
C GLY A 30 -4.76 -5.75 1.09
N LYS A 31 -3.59 -6.02 1.69
CA LYS A 31 -2.28 -5.56 1.20
C LYS A 31 -1.89 -6.25 -0.11
N VAL A 32 -2.03 -7.58 -0.19
CA VAL A 32 -1.78 -8.38 -1.41
C VAL A 32 -2.56 -7.79 -2.59
N ARG A 33 -3.87 -7.55 -2.41
CA ARG A 33 -4.71 -7.02 -3.49
C ARG A 33 -4.35 -5.59 -3.87
N ALA A 34 -3.92 -4.76 -2.92
CA ALA A 34 -3.42 -3.42 -3.22
C ALA A 34 -2.14 -3.49 -4.07
N PHE A 35 -1.19 -4.36 -3.72
CA PHE A 35 0.03 -4.58 -4.49
C PHE A 35 -0.27 -5.09 -5.90
N CYS A 36 -1.10 -6.12 -6.04
CA CYS A 36 -1.53 -6.65 -7.34
C CYS A 36 -2.25 -5.59 -8.20
N THR A 37 -3.02 -4.70 -7.58
CA THR A 37 -3.62 -3.54 -8.28
C THR A 37 -2.53 -2.62 -8.84
N GLY A 38 -1.49 -2.31 -8.06
CA GLY A 38 -0.37 -1.50 -8.54
C GLY A 38 0.40 -2.17 -9.69
N LYS A 39 0.57 -3.50 -9.67
CA LYS A 39 1.14 -4.25 -10.81
C LYS A 39 0.29 -4.10 -12.07
N LYS A 40 -1.04 -4.23 -11.95
CA LYS A 40 -1.97 -4.00 -13.06
C LYS A 40 -1.88 -2.58 -13.59
N PHE A 41 -1.68 -1.58 -12.72
CA PHE A 41 -1.45 -0.21 -13.15
C PHE A 41 -0.16 -0.07 -13.97
N SER A 42 0.95 -0.62 -13.47
CA SER A 42 2.23 -0.59 -14.19
C SER A 42 2.16 -1.28 -15.56
N ASN A 43 1.45 -2.40 -15.66
CA ASN A 43 1.40 -3.20 -16.88
C ASN A 43 0.37 -2.68 -17.90
N ASN A 44 -0.72 -2.08 -17.44
CA ASN A 44 -1.86 -1.76 -18.30
C ASN A 44 -2.01 -0.25 -18.56
N LEU A 45 -1.39 0.62 -17.76
CA LEU A 45 -1.48 2.06 -17.95
C LEU A 45 -0.21 2.54 -18.66
N GLY A 46 -0.37 3.05 -19.88
CA GLY A 46 0.72 3.58 -20.71
C GLY A 46 1.27 4.94 -20.26
N PHE A 47 1.09 5.33 -19.00
CA PHE A 47 1.54 6.60 -18.45
C PHE A 47 2.16 6.44 -17.06
N ARG A 48 2.97 7.42 -16.66
CA ARG A 48 3.63 7.47 -15.35
C ARG A 48 2.75 8.16 -14.32
N PHE A 49 2.89 7.76 -13.06
CA PHE A 49 2.24 8.42 -11.93
C PHE A 49 3.16 9.49 -11.33
N ASP A 50 2.74 10.75 -11.39
CA ASP A 50 3.54 11.85 -10.84
C ASP A 50 3.25 12.15 -9.37
N ARG A 51 2.00 11.90 -8.92
CA ARG A 51 1.54 12.24 -7.56
C ARG A 51 0.52 11.23 -7.06
N VAL A 52 0.54 10.97 -5.75
CA VAL A 52 -0.43 10.12 -5.05
C VAL A 52 -1.02 10.90 -3.89
N PHE A 53 -2.34 11.05 -3.87
CA PHE A 53 -3.08 11.69 -2.77
C PHE A 53 -3.80 10.62 -1.95
N VAL A 54 -3.64 10.69 -0.63
CA VAL A 54 -4.12 9.64 0.27
C VAL A 54 -4.84 10.27 1.46
N SER A 55 -5.98 9.68 1.82
CA SER A 55 -6.68 10.01 3.07
C SER A 55 -5.80 9.65 4.28
N PRO A 56 -5.86 10.40 5.40
CA PRO A 56 -4.96 10.20 6.54
C PRO A 56 -5.21 8.94 7.37
N PHE A 57 -6.20 8.11 7.01
CA PHE A 57 -6.45 6.84 7.69
C PHE A 57 -5.38 5.78 7.35
N LEU A 58 -4.99 4.96 8.33
CA LEU A 58 -3.94 3.95 8.20
C LEU A 58 -4.20 2.98 7.05
N ARG A 59 -5.43 2.50 6.90
CA ARG A 59 -5.85 1.63 5.78
C ARG A 59 -5.57 2.25 4.40
N CYS A 60 -5.74 3.57 4.27
CA CYS A 60 -5.50 4.28 3.02
C CYS A 60 -4.01 4.41 2.74
N LEU A 61 -3.22 4.74 3.77
CA LEU A 61 -1.75 4.80 3.69
C LEU A 61 -1.15 3.43 3.32
N GLN A 62 -1.61 2.36 3.97
CA GLN A 62 -1.15 1.00 3.67
C GLN A 62 -1.51 0.60 2.23
N THR A 63 -2.74 0.88 1.78
CA THR A 63 -3.14 0.61 0.38
C THR A 63 -2.24 1.35 -0.59
N ALA A 64 -2.03 2.65 -0.36
CA ALA A 64 -1.19 3.48 -1.23
C ALA A 64 0.26 2.98 -1.26
N SER A 65 0.81 2.59 -0.11
CA SER A 65 2.16 2.06 0.00
C SER A 65 2.36 0.82 -0.88
N GLU A 66 1.45 -0.15 -0.80
CA GLU A 66 1.52 -1.38 -1.60
C GLU A 66 1.42 -1.10 -3.10
N VAL A 67 0.50 -0.22 -3.50
CA VAL A 67 0.32 0.18 -4.91
C VAL A 67 1.58 0.86 -5.44
N VAL A 68 2.12 1.81 -4.68
CA VAL A 68 3.30 2.59 -5.07
C VAL A 68 4.53 1.70 -5.17
N HIS A 69 4.70 0.75 -4.23
CA HIS A 69 5.78 -0.24 -4.30
C HIS A 69 5.68 -1.09 -5.57
N ALA A 70 4.49 -1.57 -5.93
CA ALA A 70 4.30 -2.34 -7.15
C ALA A 70 4.58 -1.52 -8.43
N VAL A 71 4.11 -0.27 -8.49
CA VAL A 71 4.34 0.62 -9.65
C VAL A 71 5.82 0.99 -9.81
N CYS A 72 6.57 1.02 -8.70
CA CYS A 72 7.97 1.45 -8.70
C CYS A 72 8.97 0.29 -8.56
N ALA A 73 8.49 -0.95 -8.58
CA ALA A 73 9.34 -2.13 -8.53
C ALA A 73 10.34 -2.16 -9.70
N VAL A 74 11.55 -2.66 -9.42
CA VAL A 74 12.61 -2.88 -10.43
C VAL A 74 12.66 -4.36 -10.79
N GLY A 75 12.52 -4.70 -12.07
CA GLY A 75 12.62 -6.06 -12.61
C GLY A 75 11.33 -6.56 -13.29
N ASP A 76 11.45 -7.54 -14.20
CA ASP A 76 10.31 -8.15 -14.88
C ASP A 76 9.44 -8.92 -13.87
N ILE A 77 8.29 -8.34 -13.55
CA ILE A 77 7.32 -8.86 -12.58
C ILE A 77 6.42 -9.96 -13.19
N ASP A 78 6.83 -10.52 -14.33
CA ASP A 78 6.07 -11.52 -15.08
C ASP A 78 6.23 -12.94 -14.49
N HIS A 79 7.39 -13.23 -13.86
CA HIS A 79 7.66 -14.54 -13.24
C HIS A 79 7.34 -14.62 -11.74
N THR A 80 6.91 -13.52 -11.11
CA THR A 80 6.69 -13.44 -9.65
C THR A 80 5.20 -13.36 -9.30
N VAL A 81 4.42 -14.30 -9.85
CA VAL A 81 3.00 -14.51 -9.50
C VAL A 81 2.82 -14.81 -7.99
N HIS A 82 3.89 -15.14 -7.27
CA HIS A 82 3.90 -15.53 -5.87
C HIS A 82 4.28 -14.44 -4.84
N MET A 83 4.48 -13.18 -5.22
CA MET A 83 4.75 -12.12 -4.24
C MET A 83 3.46 -11.72 -3.49
N SER A 84 3.45 -12.02 -2.19
CA SER A 84 2.34 -11.91 -1.24
C SER A 84 2.18 -10.54 -0.60
N SER A 85 3.06 -9.58 -0.87
CA SER A 85 2.91 -8.14 -0.54
C SER A 85 4.13 -7.40 -1.07
N ALA A 86 4.28 -6.12 -0.72
CA ALA A 86 5.50 -5.38 -0.98
C ALA A 86 6.73 -5.82 -0.16
N ASP A 87 6.60 -6.78 0.77
CA ASP A 87 7.73 -7.30 1.53
C ASP A 87 8.81 -7.88 0.61
N GLY A 88 10.02 -7.30 0.68
CA GLY A 88 11.17 -7.71 -0.14
C GLY A 88 11.23 -7.09 -1.55
N VAL A 89 10.28 -6.22 -1.92
CA VAL A 89 10.28 -5.56 -3.23
C VAL A 89 11.30 -4.41 -3.26
N VAL A 90 12.26 -4.49 -4.19
CA VAL A 90 13.22 -3.41 -4.44
C VAL A 90 12.55 -2.31 -5.26
N ILE A 91 12.54 -1.09 -4.72
CA ILE A 91 11.89 0.07 -5.32
C ILE A 91 12.95 0.99 -5.93
N ASP A 92 12.66 1.53 -7.11
CA ASP A 92 13.44 2.61 -7.70
C ASP A 92 13.04 3.97 -7.07
N PRO A 93 13.90 4.59 -6.25
CA PRO A 93 13.57 5.85 -5.58
C PRO A 93 13.47 7.03 -6.55
N THR A 94 13.98 6.92 -7.78
CA THR A 94 13.89 7.98 -8.79
C THR A 94 12.47 8.13 -9.36
N LYS A 95 11.61 7.12 -9.16
CA LYS A 95 10.23 7.09 -9.68
C LYS A 95 9.22 7.80 -8.77
N ILE A 96 9.58 8.17 -7.54
CA ILE A 96 8.66 8.80 -6.58
C ILE A 96 9.32 10.02 -5.96
N LYS A 97 8.65 11.18 -6.07
CA LYS A 97 8.94 12.35 -5.22
C LYS A 97 7.96 12.39 -4.06
N VAL A 98 8.45 12.13 -2.85
CA VAL A 98 7.65 12.30 -1.63
C VAL A 98 7.65 13.77 -1.24
N LEU A 99 6.57 14.48 -1.55
CA LEU A 99 6.32 15.81 -1.00
C LEU A 99 5.84 15.68 0.44
N LYS A 100 6.72 16.02 1.39
CA LYS A 100 6.40 16.10 2.82
C LYS A 100 5.77 17.46 3.13
N GLU A 101 4.60 17.74 2.59
CA GLU A 101 3.82 18.90 3.04
C GLU A 101 2.51 18.42 3.67
N SER A 102 2.49 18.55 5.00
CA SER A 102 1.31 18.54 5.88
C SER A 102 0.35 17.36 5.71
N LEU A 103 0.70 16.22 6.31
CA LEU A 103 -0.12 15.41 7.23
C LEU A 103 0.60 14.09 7.51
N ILE A 104 1.07 13.94 8.75
CA ILE A 104 1.67 12.74 9.36
C ILE A 104 3.09 12.40 8.84
N LYS A 105 4.09 12.68 9.70
CA LYS A 105 5.47 12.16 9.57
C LYS A 105 5.43 10.64 9.46
N LEU A 106 5.51 10.10 8.25
CA LEU A 106 6.04 8.75 8.01
C LEU A 106 7.56 8.80 8.26
N LYS A 107 7.93 8.80 9.54
CA LYS A 107 9.24 8.32 9.96
C LYS A 107 9.18 6.80 9.90
N SER A 108 10.18 6.21 9.26
CA SER A 108 10.46 4.78 9.11
C SER A 108 9.71 3.88 10.09
N ILE A 109 8.64 3.26 9.61
CA ILE A 109 8.14 2.02 10.19
C ILE A 109 8.99 0.93 9.55
N LYS A 110 10.01 0.47 10.28
CA LYS A 110 10.48 -0.90 10.10
C LYS A 110 9.33 -1.78 10.60
N VAL A 111 8.76 -2.58 9.71
CA VAL A 111 7.97 -3.75 10.08
C VAL A 111 8.91 -4.76 10.75
#